data_AF-A0A6M0GEK6-F1
#
_entry.id   AF-A0A6M0GEK6-F1
#
_cell.length_a   1.000
_cell.length_b   1.000
_cell.length_c   1.000
_cell.angle_alpha   90.00
_cell.angle_beta   90.00
_cell.angle_gamma   90.00
#
_symmetry.space_group_name_H-M   'P 1'
#
loop_
_entity.id
_entity.type
_entity.pdbx_description
1 polymer ?
#
loop_
_entity_poly.entity_id
_entity_poly.type
_entity_poly.pdbx_seq_one_letter_code
_entity_poly.pdbx_strand_id
1 'polypeptide(L)'
;MTTTPTSEYDSPWKEALESYFPEFMAFFFPKMHKKIDWQRQWEFLDKELQQVVRDAEIGRRFVDKLVKVWRRNGQQTWVLLHVEVQGSRESVFPNRMYVYHYRLSDRYNHPIVSLAVLTDEHPNWRPTTHTYKLWGCKLKFKFPIAKLLDYKGQLEQLEQSQNPFAVVTLAHLQ
;
A
#
# COMPACT_ATOMS: atom_id res chain seq x y z
N MET A 1 10.25 27.96 11.58
CA MET A 1 9.33 26.92 11.10
C MET A 1 9.80 26.51 9.72
N THR A 2 10.65 25.49 9.63
CA THR A 2 11.17 24.99 8.37
C THR A 2 10.17 23.98 7.80
N THR A 3 9.51 24.36 6.71
CA THR A 3 8.70 23.46 5.88
C THR A 3 9.65 22.52 5.15
N THR A 4 9.83 21.30 5.68
CA THR A 4 10.51 20.22 4.97
C THR A 4 9.74 19.93 3.67
N PRO A 5 10.40 19.85 2.50
CA PRO A 5 9.72 19.68 1.23
C PRO A 5 9.19 18.24 1.10
N THR A 6 7.93 18.05 1.52
CA THR A 6 7.19 16.78 1.40
C THR A 6 6.99 16.30 -0.05
N SER A 7 7.42 17.06 -1.07
CA SER A 7 7.19 16.77 -2.49
C SER A 7 8.28 15.93 -3.16
N GLU A 8 9.50 15.85 -2.62
CA GLU A 8 10.63 15.22 -3.35
C GLU A 8 10.60 13.69 -3.33
N TYR A 9 10.04 13.07 -2.27
CA TYR A 9 9.98 11.61 -2.14
C TYR A 9 8.67 10.98 -2.65
N ASP A 10 7.59 11.76 -2.76
CA ASP A 10 6.28 11.26 -3.20
C ASP A 10 6.23 11.00 -4.71
N SER A 11 6.84 11.88 -5.52
CA SER A 11 6.88 11.72 -6.99
C SER A 11 7.59 10.42 -7.41
N PRO A 12 8.79 10.10 -6.91
CA PRO A 12 9.52 8.89 -7.33
C PRO A 12 8.81 7.60 -6.95
N TRP A 13 8.23 7.51 -5.73
CA TRP A 13 7.48 6.31 -5.31
C TRP A 13 6.23 6.11 -6.17
N LYS A 14 5.52 7.19 -6.47
CA LYS A 14 4.32 7.15 -7.30
C LYS A 14 4.66 6.74 -8.74
N GLU A 15 5.65 7.39 -9.34
CA GLU A 15 6.11 7.09 -10.70
C GLU A 15 6.64 5.66 -10.83
N ALA A 16 7.43 5.19 -9.86
CA ALA A 16 7.91 3.81 -9.83
C ALA A 16 6.74 2.82 -9.69
N LEU A 17 5.76 3.10 -8.83
CA LEU A 17 4.58 2.24 -8.65
C LEU A 17 3.71 2.17 -9.90
N GLU A 18 3.48 3.31 -10.56
CA GLU A 18 2.70 3.36 -11.80
C GLU A 18 3.42 2.65 -12.95
N SER A 19 4.74 2.76 -13.02
CA SER A 19 5.56 2.21 -14.12
C SER A 19 5.88 0.72 -13.95
N TYR A 20 6.01 0.24 -12.71
CA TYR A 20 6.54 -1.10 -12.39
C TYR A 20 5.63 -1.86 -11.41
N PHE A 21 4.31 -1.75 -11.57
CA PHE A 21 3.36 -2.37 -10.64
C PHE A 21 3.49 -3.90 -10.50
N PRO A 22 3.73 -4.69 -11.56
CA PRO A 22 4.01 -6.12 -11.41
C PRO A 22 5.24 -6.38 -10.54
N GLU A 23 6.32 -5.64 -10.77
CA GLU A 23 7.58 -5.75 -10.02
C GLU A 23 7.38 -5.34 -8.56
N PHE A 24 6.58 -4.30 -8.28
CA PHE A 24 6.16 -3.91 -6.94
C PHE A 24 5.50 -5.07 -6.20
N MET A 25 4.50 -5.67 -6.84
CA MET A 25 3.77 -6.79 -6.25
C MET A 25 4.66 -8.02 -6.08
N ALA A 26 5.57 -8.28 -7.02
CA ALA A 26 6.54 -9.37 -6.93
C ALA A 26 7.50 -9.18 -5.76
N PHE A 27 7.95 -7.94 -5.52
CA PHE A 27 8.93 -7.60 -4.50
C PHE A 27 8.33 -7.61 -3.09
N PHE A 28 7.25 -6.85 -2.86
CA PHE A 28 6.68 -6.68 -1.52
C PHE A 28 5.62 -7.73 -1.17
N PHE A 29 4.89 -8.25 -2.16
CA PHE A 29 3.76 -9.16 -1.93
C PHE A 29 3.80 -10.41 -2.84
N PRO A 30 4.92 -11.18 -2.88
CA PRO A 30 5.15 -12.24 -3.86
C PRO A 30 4.05 -13.32 -3.88
N LYS A 31 3.44 -13.62 -2.72
CA LYS A 31 2.33 -14.57 -2.63
C LYS A 31 1.06 -14.08 -3.34
N MET A 32 0.81 -12.78 -3.34
CA MET A 32 -0.32 -12.16 -4.03
C MET A 32 -0.03 -11.93 -5.51
N HIS A 33 1.21 -11.54 -5.84
CA HIS A 33 1.66 -11.46 -7.24
C HIS A 33 1.37 -12.75 -8.02
N LYS A 34 1.60 -13.93 -7.41
CA LYS A 34 1.31 -15.23 -8.02
C LYS A 34 -0.18 -15.49 -8.29
N LYS A 35 -1.10 -14.72 -7.70
CA LYS A 35 -2.56 -14.86 -7.87
C LYS A 35 -3.14 -13.92 -8.92
N ILE A 36 -2.38 -12.90 -9.31
CA ILE A 36 -2.76 -11.94 -10.35
C ILE A 36 -2.41 -12.55 -11.73
N ASP A 37 -3.29 -12.30 -12.69
CA ASP A 37 -3.08 -12.58 -14.10
C ASP A 37 -2.43 -11.37 -14.78
N TRP A 38 -1.11 -11.43 -14.91
CA TRP A 38 -0.29 -10.39 -15.53
C TRP A 38 -0.34 -10.40 -17.07
N GLN A 39 -0.98 -11.40 -17.69
CA GLN A 39 -1.22 -11.39 -19.14
C GLN A 39 -2.34 -10.41 -19.51
N ARG A 40 -3.17 -10.03 -18.53
CA ARG A 40 -4.22 -9.02 -18.68
C ARG A 40 -3.74 -7.69 -18.13
N GLN A 41 -4.10 -6.63 -18.84
CA GLN A 41 -3.79 -5.27 -18.41
C GLN A 41 -4.53 -4.95 -17.09
N TRP A 42 -3.78 -4.39 -16.13
CA TRP A 42 -4.33 -3.78 -14.93
C TRP A 42 -4.65 -2.30 -15.18
N GLU A 43 -5.50 -1.74 -14.34
CA GLU A 43 -5.98 -0.36 -14.50
C GLU A 43 -5.86 0.40 -13.18
N PHE A 44 -5.22 1.57 -13.23
CA PHE A 44 -5.18 2.49 -12.09
C PHE A 44 -6.46 3.34 -12.06
N LEU A 45 -7.12 3.33 -10.91
CA LEU A 45 -8.43 3.94 -10.65
C LEU A 45 -8.28 5.12 -9.68
N ASP A 46 -7.44 6.10 -10.05
CA ASP A 46 -7.12 7.24 -9.20
C ASP A 46 -8.33 8.15 -8.92
N LYS A 47 -9.19 8.34 -9.94
CA LYS A 47 -10.39 9.19 -9.83
C LYS A 47 -11.42 8.55 -8.90
N GLU A 48 -11.59 7.24 -9.00
CA GLU A 48 -12.44 6.40 -8.17
C GLU A 48 -11.98 6.44 -6.72
N LEU A 49 -10.67 6.29 -6.50
CA LEU A 49 -10.09 6.39 -5.18
C LEU A 49 -10.34 7.77 -4.56
N GLN A 50 -10.13 8.85 -5.33
CA GLN A 50 -10.42 10.21 -4.87
C GLN A 50 -11.90 10.40 -4.46
N GLN A 51 -12.85 9.76 -5.15
CA GLN A 51 -14.26 9.82 -4.77
C GLN A 51 -14.54 9.15 -3.43
N VAL A 52 -13.78 8.11 -3.08
CA VAL A 52 -13.92 7.37 -1.82
C VAL A 52 -13.25 8.08 -0.64
N VAL A 53 -12.18 8.84 -0.91
CA VAL A 53 -11.31 9.44 0.12
C VAL A 53 -11.77 10.85 0.56
N ARG A 54 -12.76 11.45 -0.11
CA ARG A 54 -13.19 12.86 0.08
C ARG A 54 -13.57 13.28 1.52
N ASP A 55 -14.03 12.36 2.37
CA ASP A 55 -14.50 12.69 3.74
C ASP A 55 -13.63 12.13 4.88
N ALA A 56 -12.46 11.56 4.59
CA ALA A 56 -11.51 11.19 5.65
C ALA A 56 -10.56 12.37 5.87
N GLU A 57 -10.49 12.88 7.10
CA GLU A 57 -9.71 14.06 7.48
C GLU A 57 -8.32 14.14 6.81
N ILE A 58 -7.94 15.39 6.53
CA ILE A 58 -6.73 15.85 5.84
C ILE A 58 -5.48 15.41 6.65
N GLY A 59 -5.04 14.18 6.45
CA GLY A 59 -3.67 13.74 6.67
C GLY A 59 -2.89 13.89 5.37
N ARG A 60 -1.63 14.32 5.45
CA ARG A 60 -0.73 14.50 4.30
C ARG A 60 -0.71 13.20 3.48
N ARG A 61 -1.18 13.27 2.23
CA ARG A 61 -1.37 12.10 1.37
C ARG A 61 -0.02 11.63 0.85
N PHE A 62 0.39 10.45 1.29
CA PHE A 62 1.40 9.60 0.65
C PHE A 62 0.72 8.72 -0.40
N VAL A 63 1.48 8.14 -1.33
CA VAL A 63 0.97 7.43 -2.51
C VAL A 63 -0.13 6.40 -2.18
N ASP A 64 -1.37 6.79 -2.41
CA ASP A 64 -2.52 5.89 -2.41
C ASP A 64 -2.88 5.54 -3.85
N LYS A 65 -2.98 4.23 -4.14
CA LYS A 65 -3.38 3.72 -5.45
C LYS A 65 -4.48 2.69 -5.33
N LEU A 66 -5.49 2.80 -6.19
CA LEU A 66 -6.47 1.75 -6.41
C LEU A 66 -6.17 1.12 -7.76
N VAL A 67 -5.93 -0.19 -7.77
CA VAL A 67 -5.58 -0.92 -8.98
C VAL A 67 -6.58 -2.03 -9.21
N LYS A 68 -7.24 -2.01 -10.36
CA LYS A 68 -8.09 -3.11 -10.81
C LYS A 68 -7.23 -4.14 -11.51
N VAL A 69 -7.29 -5.38 -11.04
CA VAL A 69 -6.51 -6.50 -11.55
C VAL A 69 -7.42 -7.69 -11.85
N TRP A 70 -6.92 -8.59 -12.69
CA TRP A 70 -7.55 -9.87 -12.94
C TRP A 70 -6.90 -10.94 -12.08
N ARG A 71 -7.73 -11.78 -11.44
CA ARG A 71 -7.27 -13.02 -10.83
C ARG A 71 -7.01 -14.04 -11.93
N ARG A 72 -6.10 -14.99 -11.68
CA ARG A 72 -5.87 -16.14 -12.59
C ARG A 72 -7.11 -17.00 -12.87
N ASN A 73 -8.13 -16.95 -12.01
CA ASN A 73 -9.41 -17.63 -12.24
C ASN A 73 -10.40 -16.81 -13.09
N GLY A 74 -9.96 -15.69 -13.68
CA GLY A 74 -10.78 -14.82 -14.54
C GLY A 74 -11.68 -13.82 -13.82
N GLN A 75 -11.73 -13.82 -12.48
CA GLN A 75 -12.53 -12.85 -11.73
C GLN A 75 -11.80 -11.51 -11.54
N GLN A 76 -12.54 -10.40 -11.57
CA GLN A 76 -12.00 -9.09 -11.25
C GLN A 76 -11.78 -8.92 -9.75
N THR A 77 -10.75 -8.17 -9.37
CA THR A 77 -10.46 -7.79 -7.98
C THR A 77 -9.79 -6.43 -7.93
N TRP A 78 -10.07 -5.70 -6.86
CA TRP A 78 -9.50 -4.40 -6.60
C TRP A 78 -8.42 -4.56 -5.55
N VAL A 79 -7.25 -4.02 -5.86
CA VAL A 79 -6.12 -3.94 -4.95
C VAL A 79 -6.01 -2.47 -4.54
N LEU A 80 -6.37 -2.18 -3.30
CA LEU A 80 -6.07 -0.90 -2.68
C LEU A 80 -4.65 -0.97 -2.12
N LEU A 81 -3.80 -0.08 -2.57
CA LEU A 81 -2.43 0.11 -2.14
C LEU A 81 -2.35 1.41 -1.36
N HIS A 82 -1.89 1.31 -0.13
CA HIS A 82 -1.52 2.45 0.69
C HIS A 82 0.00 2.41 0.86
N VAL A 83 0.74 3.31 0.24
CA VAL A 83 2.19 3.40 0.43
C VAL A 83 2.46 4.64 1.27
N GLU A 84 3.00 4.45 2.47
CA GLU A 84 3.25 5.55 3.39
C GLU A 84 4.74 5.89 3.43
N VAL A 85 5.09 7.02 2.81
CA VAL A 85 6.47 7.52 2.68
C VAL A 85 6.82 8.53 3.77
N GLN A 86 6.79 8.16 5.06
CA GLN A 86 7.25 9.08 6.13
C GLN A 86 7.55 8.41 7.48
N GLY A 87 8.52 8.96 8.23
CA GLY A 87 8.99 8.49 9.54
C GLY A 87 8.06 8.70 10.75
N SER A 88 6.81 9.11 10.57
CA SER A 88 5.91 9.43 11.71
C SER A 88 4.83 8.38 11.89
N ARG A 89 4.80 7.74 13.07
CA ARG A 89 3.74 6.80 13.45
C ARG A 89 2.38 7.51 13.52
N GLU A 90 1.39 6.94 12.84
CA GLU A 90 -0.01 7.34 12.97
C GLU A 90 -0.84 6.30 13.74
N SER A 91 -1.50 6.72 14.82
CA SER A 91 -2.40 5.86 15.59
C SER A 91 -3.69 5.52 14.84
N VAL A 92 -4.13 6.42 13.95
CA VAL A 92 -5.35 6.28 13.15
C VAL A 92 -5.17 5.42 11.89
N PHE A 93 -3.94 5.02 11.57
CA PHE A 93 -3.62 4.28 10.35
C PHE A 93 -4.46 3.01 10.12
N PRO A 94 -4.62 2.07 11.09
CA PRO A 94 -5.46 0.90 10.87
C PRO A 94 -6.94 1.27 10.61
N ASN A 95 -7.44 2.32 11.28
CA ASN A 95 -8.79 2.81 11.07
C ASN A 95 -8.96 3.37 9.64
N ARG A 96 -8.00 4.15 9.14
CA ARG A 96 -7.98 4.66 7.76
C ARG A 96 -8.01 3.51 6.75
N MET A 97 -7.17 2.50 6.93
CA MET A 97 -7.16 1.28 6.10
C MET A 97 -8.53 0.60 6.08
N TYR A 98 -9.19 0.49 7.23
CA TYR A 98 -10.53 -0.10 7.33
C TYR A 98 -11.60 0.77 6.64
N VAL A 99 -11.60 2.09 6.86
CA VAL A 99 -12.57 3.01 6.25
C VAL A 99 -12.49 2.96 4.73
N TYR A 100 -11.28 2.96 4.16
CA TYR A 100 -11.11 2.87 2.70
C TYR A 100 -11.57 1.51 2.17
N HIS A 101 -11.18 0.42 2.85
CA HIS A 101 -11.61 -0.93 2.49
C HIS A 101 -13.14 -1.04 2.46
N TYR A 102 -13.81 -0.58 3.53
CA TYR A 102 -15.27 -0.61 3.64
C TYR A 102 -15.94 0.20 2.52
N ARG A 103 -15.53 1.45 2.32
CA ARG A 103 -16.15 2.33 1.31
C ARG A 103 -15.98 1.81 -0.12
N LEU A 104 -14.80 1.26 -0.44
CA LEU A 104 -14.59 0.65 -1.74
C LEU A 104 -15.43 -0.63 -1.88
N SER A 105 -15.52 -1.45 -0.83
CA SER A 105 -16.30 -2.69 -0.86
C SER A 105 -17.79 -2.39 -1.08
N ASP A 106 -18.31 -1.38 -0.39
CA ASP A 106 -19.69 -0.90 -0.52
C ASP A 106 -19.97 -0.36 -1.95
N ARG A 107 -19.04 0.45 -2.48
CA ARG A 107 -19.20 1.08 -3.80
C ARG A 107 -19.13 0.11 -4.97
N TYR A 108 -18.19 -0.84 -4.94
CA TYR A 108 -17.88 -1.69 -6.09
C TYR A 108 -18.47 -3.09 -6.00
N ASN A 109 -18.90 -3.54 -4.82
CA ASN A 109 -19.42 -4.90 -4.59
C ASN A 109 -18.53 -6.01 -5.20
N HIS A 110 -17.21 -5.79 -5.14
CA HIS A 110 -16.21 -6.72 -5.59
C HIS A 110 -15.23 -7.00 -4.45
N PRO A 111 -14.59 -8.18 -4.42
CA PRO A 111 -13.56 -8.44 -3.44
C PRO A 111 -12.41 -7.42 -3.53
N ILE A 112 -12.02 -6.91 -2.37
CA ILE A 112 -10.95 -5.90 -2.24
C ILE A 112 -9.85 -6.44 -1.35
N VAL A 113 -8.62 -6.15 -1.73
CA VAL A 113 -7.46 -6.38 -0.87
C VAL A 113 -6.82 -5.03 -0.58
N SER A 114 -6.72 -4.67 0.70
CA SER A 114 -5.97 -3.49 1.15
C SER A 114 -4.57 -3.92 1.59
N LEU A 115 -3.54 -3.29 1.05
CA LEU A 115 -2.13 -3.58 1.32
C LEU A 115 -1.44 -2.30 1.79
N ALA A 116 -0.43 -2.43 2.66
CA ALA A 116 0.39 -1.28 3.03
C ALA A 116 1.90 -1.52 2.87
N VAL A 117 2.63 -0.51 2.41
CA VAL A 117 4.09 -0.47 2.48
C VAL A 117 4.48 0.63 3.47
N LEU A 118 5.22 0.24 4.50
CA LEU A 118 5.65 1.11 5.60
C LEU A 118 7.11 1.48 5.40
N THR A 119 7.38 2.77 5.18
CA THR A 119 8.74 3.29 4.97
C THR A 119 9.25 4.09 6.17
N ASP A 120 8.57 4.04 7.32
CA ASP A 120 8.95 4.79 8.51
C ASP A 120 10.16 4.18 9.23
N GLU A 121 10.82 5.00 10.06
CA GLU A 121 12.03 4.64 10.78
C GLU A 121 11.78 3.86 12.09
N HIS A 122 10.52 3.59 12.47
CA HIS A 122 10.20 2.91 13.73
C HIS A 122 10.09 1.38 13.55
N PRO A 123 11.06 0.56 14.01
CA PRO A 123 11.08 -0.88 13.71
C PRO A 123 9.88 -1.66 14.25
N ASN A 124 9.31 -1.17 15.36
CA ASN A 124 8.21 -1.79 16.09
C ASN A 124 6.83 -1.29 15.68
N TRP A 125 6.74 -0.24 14.85
CA TRP A 125 5.46 0.19 14.31
C TRP A 125 5.09 -0.66 13.09
N ARG A 126 4.13 -1.58 13.32
CA ARG A 126 3.65 -2.58 12.37
C ARG A 126 2.13 -2.73 12.47
N PRO A 127 1.35 -1.68 12.14
CA PRO A 127 -0.10 -1.78 12.14
C PRO A 127 -0.55 -2.84 11.12
N THR A 128 -1.24 -3.88 11.58
CA THR A 128 -1.75 -4.96 10.71
C THR A 128 -3.24 -5.24 10.91
N THR A 129 -3.85 -4.62 11.92
CA THR A 129 -5.23 -4.92 12.32
C THR A 129 -5.94 -3.68 12.83
N HIS A 130 -7.16 -3.46 12.36
CA HIS A 130 -8.15 -2.60 13.00
C HIS A 130 -9.20 -3.46 13.70
N THR A 131 -9.53 -3.12 14.95
CA THR A 131 -10.53 -3.84 15.74
C THR A 131 -11.41 -2.88 16.51
N TYR A 132 -12.70 -3.19 16.61
CA TYR A 132 -13.58 -2.61 17.64
C TYR A 132 -14.44 -3.69 18.30
N LYS A 133 -14.90 -3.41 19.51
CA LYS A 133 -15.87 -4.24 20.24
C LYS A 133 -16.82 -3.34 21.03
N LEU A 134 -18.12 -3.53 20.84
CA LEU A 134 -19.16 -2.82 21.60
C LEU A 134 -20.37 -3.73 21.79
N TRP A 135 -20.82 -3.90 23.04
CA TRP A 135 -22.03 -4.66 23.42
C TRP A 135 -22.20 -6.02 22.69
N GLY A 136 -21.11 -6.78 22.56
CA GLY A 136 -21.11 -8.08 21.87
C GLY A 136 -20.84 -8.03 20.37
N CYS A 137 -20.99 -6.88 19.72
CA CYS A 137 -20.55 -6.65 18.35
C CYS A 137 -19.01 -6.55 18.29
N LYS A 138 -18.39 -7.20 17.31
CA LYS A 138 -16.95 -7.21 17.09
C LYS A 138 -16.64 -7.06 15.62
N LEU A 139 -15.65 -6.23 15.30
CA LEU A 139 -15.00 -6.19 14.00
C LEU A 139 -13.53 -6.49 14.15
N LYS A 140 -12.98 -7.25 13.20
CA LYS A 140 -11.55 -7.45 13.05
C LYS A 140 -11.19 -7.41 11.57
N PHE A 141 -10.61 -6.29 11.15
CA PHE A 141 -10.07 -6.13 9.81
C PHE A 141 -8.56 -6.31 9.85
N LYS A 142 -8.03 -7.28 9.10
CA LYS A 142 -6.61 -7.58 8.98
C LYS A 142 -6.13 -7.28 7.57
N PHE A 143 -4.96 -6.67 7.46
CA PHE A 143 -4.33 -6.36 6.19
C PHE A 143 -2.83 -6.69 6.24
N PRO A 144 -2.24 -7.16 5.14
CA PRO A 144 -0.79 -7.40 5.07
C PRO A 144 -0.03 -6.08 4.94
N ILE A 145 1.21 -6.11 5.40
CA ILE A 145 2.16 -5.00 5.29
C ILE A 145 3.48 -5.51 4.73
N ALA A 146 4.22 -4.63 4.07
CA ALA A 146 5.65 -4.76 3.88
C ALA A 146 6.37 -3.61 4.60
N LYS A 147 7.44 -3.88 5.33
CA LYS A 147 8.20 -2.88 6.10
C LYS A 147 9.59 -2.76 5.50
N LEU A 148 9.97 -1.57 5.04
CA LEU A 148 11.28 -1.38 4.39
C LEU A 148 12.45 -1.72 5.30
N LEU A 149 12.35 -1.44 6.60
CA LEU A 149 13.37 -1.79 7.58
C LEU A 149 13.66 -3.30 7.65
N ASP A 150 12.76 -4.17 7.19
CA ASP A 150 13.01 -5.62 7.11
C ASP A 150 14.11 -5.98 6.10
N TYR A 151 14.41 -5.08 5.17
CA TYR A 151 15.40 -5.26 4.13
C TYR A 151 16.78 -4.67 4.50
N LYS A 152 16.91 -3.97 5.64
CA LYS A 152 18.18 -3.34 6.07
C LYS A 152 19.34 -4.34 6.24
N GLY A 153 19.04 -5.59 6.58
CA GLY A 153 20.05 -6.65 6.68
C GLY A 153 20.40 -7.34 5.35
N GLN A 154 19.83 -6.87 4.23
CA GLN A 154 19.91 -7.53 2.92
C GLN A 154 20.45 -6.58 1.83
N LEU A 155 21.24 -5.56 2.19
CA LEU A 155 21.68 -4.51 1.26
C LEU A 155 22.39 -5.08 0.02
N GLU A 156 23.31 -6.03 0.20
CA GLU A 156 24.00 -6.69 -0.93
C GLU A 156 23.03 -7.41 -1.88
N GLN A 157 21.96 -8.01 -1.34
CA GLN A 157 20.93 -8.67 -2.16
C GLN A 157 20.07 -7.65 -2.90
N LEU A 158 19.79 -6.49 -2.29
CA LEU A 158 19.07 -5.40 -2.93
C LEU A 158 19.89 -4.83 -4.11
N GLU A 159 21.20 -4.64 -3.91
CA GLU A 159 22.12 -4.13 -4.95
C GLU A 159 22.23 -5.06 -6.17
N GLN A 160 22.14 -6.38 -5.94
CA GLN A 160 22.21 -7.38 -7.01
C GLN A 160 20.85 -7.66 -7.68
N SER A 161 19.75 -7.18 -7.10
CA SER A 161 18.41 -7.45 -7.60
C SER A 161 18.10 -6.63 -8.85
N GLN A 162 17.58 -7.30 -9.89
CA GLN A 162 17.09 -6.63 -11.10
C GLN A 162 15.69 -6.01 -10.93
N ASN A 163 15.03 -6.22 -9.79
CA ASN A 163 13.73 -5.62 -9.52
C ASN A 163 13.89 -4.13 -9.19
N PRO A 164 13.22 -3.19 -9.89
CA PRO A 164 13.32 -1.75 -9.64
C PRO A 164 13.05 -1.35 -8.19
N PHE A 165 12.17 -2.07 -7.48
CA PHE A 165 11.86 -1.78 -6.08
C PHE A 165 12.98 -2.15 -5.11
N ALA A 166 13.97 -2.93 -5.53
CA ALA A 166 15.18 -3.12 -4.73
C ALA A 166 16.00 -1.83 -4.65
N VAL A 167 16.14 -1.11 -5.78
CA VAL A 167 16.82 0.20 -5.83
C VAL A 167 16.03 1.24 -5.06
N VAL A 168 14.71 1.31 -5.25
CA VAL A 168 13.83 2.22 -4.49
C VAL A 168 13.94 1.94 -2.98
N THR A 169 13.95 0.67 -2.58
CA THR A 169 14.11 0.27 -1.17
C THR A 169 15.50 0.63 -0.65
N LEU A 170 16.56 0.40 -1.43
CA LEU A 170 17.93 0.74 -1.05
C LEU A 170 18.11 2.25 -0.85
N ALA A 171 17.63 3.05 -1.80
CA ALA A 171 17.70 4.51 -1.73
C ALA A 171 16.95 5.08 -0.51
N HIS A 172 15.89 4.41 -0.06
CA HIS A 172 15.15 4.81 1.14
C HIS A 172 15.82 4.37 2.45
N LEU A 173 16.66 3.32 2.42
CA LEU A 173 17.35 2.79 3.60
C LEU A 173 18.70 3.45 3.89
N GLN A 174 19.22 4.25 2.94
CA GLN A 174 20.45 5.04 3.05
C GLN A 174 20.17 6.38 3.73
#